data_AF-A0A5C6MAE2-F1
#
_entry.id   AF-A0A5C6MAE2-F1
#
_cell.length_a   1.000
_cell.length_b   1.000
_cell.length_c   1.000
_cell.angle_alpha   90.00
_cell.angle_beta   90.00
_cell.angle_gamma   90.00
#
_symmetry.space_group_name_H-M   'P 1'
#
loop_
_entity.id
_entity.type
_entity.pdbx_description
1 polymer ?
#
loop_
_entity_poly.entity_id
_entity_poly.type
_entity_poly.pdbx_seq_one_letter_code
_entity_poly.pdbx_strand_id
1 'polypeptide(L)'
;MNARAAGALCQQISCWRTSRNGSLMAELIIAAVITGVVSLTVGPAVSAILRQQERRRFETLAKVELGNLQNPQANRSVLSDWFLRRYPDATISCDAAPALDEVLLMAGAVRLTIQRPEVNGMPAQSVSLVFWPATGEEAP
;
A
#
# COMPACT_ATOMS: atom_id res chain seq x y z
N MET A 1 -48.02 4.47 -62.90
CA MET A 1 -47.11 3.67 -62.05
C MET A 1 -45.72 4.29 -62.22
N ASN A 2 -45.17 5.15 -61.35
CA ASN A 2 -44.49 4.79 -60.11
C ASN A 2 -43.93 6.02 -59.33
N ALA A 3 -44.73 7.05 -59.04
CA ALA A 3 -44.26 8.20 -58.22
C ALA A 3 -44.28 7.92 -56.70
N ARG A 4 -45.07 6.94 -56.23
CA ARG A 4 -45.22 6.62 -54.81
C ARG A 4 -44.09 5.75 -54.23
N ALA A 5 -43.36 5.01 -55.07
CA ALA A 5 -42.27 4.14 -54.62
C ALA A 5 -41.00 4.92 -54.24
N ALA A 6 -40.73 6.06 -54.90
CA ALA A 6 -39.57 6.90 -54.61
C ALA A 6 -39.68 7.65 -53.27
N GLY A 7 -40.89 8.06 -52.88
CA GLY A 7 -41.14 8.76 -51.60
C GLY A 7 -40.94 7.87 -50.37
N ALA A 8 -41.35 6.59 -50.44
CA ALA A 8 -41.20 5.64 -49.34
C ALA A 8 -39.73 5.26 -49.07
N LEU A 9 -38.93 5.11 -50.14
CA LEU A 9 -37.49 4.84 -50.00
C LEU A 9 -36.73 6.05 -49.44
N CYS A 10 -37.11 7.28 -49.81
CA CYS A 10 -36.48 8.49 -49.27
C CYS A 10 -36.78 8.67 -47.77
N GLN A 11 -38.02 8.38 -47.34
CA GLN A 11 -38.40 8.38 -45.92
C GLN A 11 -37.70 7.29 -45.10
N GLN A 12 -37.54 6.08 -45.65
CA GLN A 12 -36.78 5.03 -44.98
C GLN A 12 -35.30 5.41 -44.81
N ILE A 13 -34.63 5.92 -45.85
CA ILE A 13 -33.21 6.30 -45.76
C ILE A 13 -32.99 7.45 -44.76
N SER A 14 -33.92 8.41 -44.66
CA SER A 14 -33.84 9.46 -43.64
C SER A 14 -33.98 8.93 -42.21
N CYS A 15 -34.79 7.88 -41.99
CA CYS A 15 -35.00 7.27 -40.67
C CYS A 15 -33.77 6.47 -40.19
N TRP A 16 -33.03 5.84 -41.12
CA TRP A 16 -31.76 5.17 -40.80
C TRP A 16 -30.62 6.15 -40.51
N ARG A 17 -30.64 7.36 -41.11
CA ARG A 17 -29.62 8.39 -40.84
C ARG A 17 -29.79 9.06 -39.47
N THR A 18 -31.02 9.26 -38.99
CA THR A 18 -31.29 9.78 -37.65
C THR A 18 -31.03 8.76 -36.53
N SER A 19 -31.17 7.45 -36.80
CA SER A 19 -30.83 6.39 -35.85
C SER A 19 -29.32 6.31 -35.52
N ARG A 20 -28.44 6.60 -36.49
CA ARG A 20 -26.97 6.61 -36.27
C ARG A 20 -26.50 7.71 -35.29
N ASN A 21 -27.18 8.85 -35.24
CA ASN A 21 -26.81 9.93 -34.30
C ASN A 21 -27.33 9.66 -32.88
N GLY A 22 -28.44 8.93 -32.73
CA GLY A 22 -28.91 8.43 -31.43
C GLY A 22 -27.96 7.39 -30.82
N SER A 23 -27.32 6.57 -31.66
CA SER A 23 -26.31 5.58 -31.24
C SER A 23 -25.10 6.24 -30.58
N LEU A 24 -24.53 7.28 -31.20
CA LEU A 24 -23.31 7.92 -30.68
C LEU A 24 -23.53 8.62 -29.33
N MET A 25 -24.66 9.32 -29.16
CA MET A 25 -24.97 9.95 -27.87
C MET A 25 -25.24 8.91 -26.78
N ALA A 26 -25.95 7.82 -27.11
CA ALA A 26 -26.17 6.72 -26.18
C ALA A 26 -24.85 6.03 -25.80
N GLU A 27 -23.97 5.79 -26.76
CA GLU A 27 -22.63 5.22 -26.54
C GLU A 27 -21.77 6.12 -25.65
N LEU A 28 -21.80 7.44 -25.83
CA LEU A 28 -21.07 8.39 -24.98
C LEU A 28 -21.62 8.41 -23.54
N ILE A 29 -22.94 8.37 -23.37
CA ILE A 29 -23.57 8.30 -22.04
C ILE A 29 -23.20 6.99 -21.36
N ILE A 30 -23.28 5.86 -22.07
CA ILE A 30 -22.89 4.54 -21.55
C ILE A 30 -21.40 4.54 -21.17
N ALA A 31 -20.53 5.07 -22.03
CA ALA A 31 -19.11 5.17 -21.75
C ALA A 31 -18.83 6.06 -20.52
N ALA A 32 -19.53 7.18 -20.37
CA ALA A 32 -19.41 8.05 -19.20
C ALA A 32 -19.89 7.36 -17.92
N VAL A 33 -21.00 6.62 -17.96
CA VAL A 33 -21.51 5.84 -16.81
C VAL A 33 -20.52 4.74 -16.44
N ILE A 34 -20.04 3.97 -17.41
CA ILE A 34 -19.04 2.91 -17.16
C ILE A 34 -17.76 3.52 -16.58
N THR A 35 -17.26 4.62 -17.14
CA THR A 35 -16.05 5.29 -16.64
C THR A 35 -16.27 5.83 -15.22
N GLY A 36 -17.45 6.37 -14.92
CA GLY A 36 -17.85 6.80 -13.58
C GLY A 36 -17.86 5.66 -12.58
N VAL A 37 -18.46 4.52 -12.93
CA VAL A 37 -18.49 3.32 -12.07
C VAL A 37 -17.09 2.74 -11.87
N VAL A 38 -16.27 2.67 -12.92
CA VAL A 38 -14.90 2.17 -12.85
C VAL A 38 -14.03 3.07 -11.97
N SER A 39 -14.11 4.39 -12.13
CA SER A 39 -13.33 5.32 -11.32
C SER A 39 -13.70 5.26 -9.83
N LEU A 40 -14.98 5.13 -9.50
CA LEU A 40 -15.48 4.98 -8.11
C LEU A 40 -15.08 3.65 -7.46
N THR A 41 -14.86 2.59 -8.24
CA THR A 41 -14.56 1.25 -7.70
C THR A 41 -13.08 0.91 -7.75
N VAL A 42 -12.42 1.16 -8.89
CA VAL A 42 -11.02 0.81 -9.13
C VAL A 42 -10.07 1.80 -8.45
N GLY A 43 -10.40 3.10 -8.40
CA GLY A 43 -9.58 4.11 -7.75
C GLY A 43 -9.25 3.77 -6.29
N PRO A 44 -10.26 3.54 -5.43
CA PRO A 44 -10.05 3.13 -4.04
C PRO A 44 -9.28 1.81 -3.94
N ALA A 45 -9.59 0.82 -4.77
CA ALA A 45 -8.91 -0.48 -4.76
C ALA A 45 -7.41 -0.36 -5.07
N VAL A 46 -7.04 0.39 -6.10
CA VAL A 46 -5.63 0.66 -6.45
C VAL A 46 -4.93 1.40 -5.32
N SER A 47 -5.58 2.42 -4.74
CA SER A 47 -5.00 3.16 -3.61
C SER A 47 -4.74 2.27 -2.40
N ALA A 48 -5.65 1.33 -2.10
CA ALA A 48 -5.49 0.38 -1.00
C ALA A 48 -4.34 -0.60 -1.26
N ILE A 49 -4.19 -1.08 -2.49
CA ILE A 49 -3.08 -1.96 -2.89
C ILE A 49 -1.74 -1.24 -2.74
N LEU A 50 -1.63 0.01 -3.21
CA LEU A 50 -0.40 0.79 -3.09
C LEU A 50 -0.02 1.01 -1.61
N ARG A 51 -0.99 1.39 -0.77
CA ARG A 51 -0.80 1.51 0.67
C ARG A 51 -0.36 0.19 1.31
N GLN A 52 -0.95 -0.93 0.89
CA GLN A 52 -0.56 -2.26 1.37
C GLN A 52 0.87 -2.62 0.97
N GLN A 53 1.27 -2.31 -0.27
CA GLN A 53 2.64 -2.53 -0.76
C GLN A 53 3.64 -1.66 -0.01
N GLU A 54 3.33 -0.39 0.25
CA GLU A 54 4.18 0.50 1.04
C GLU A 54 4.36 -0.01 2.47
N ARG A 55 3.28 -0.46 3.12
CA ARG A 55 3.35 -1.06 4.46
C ARG A 55 4.22 -2.31 4.48
N ARG A 56 4.02 -3.22 3.52
CA ARG A 56 4.86 -4.43 3.40
C ARG A 56 6.32 -4.08 3.16
N ARG A 57 6.58 -3.09 2.31
CA ARG A 57 7.94 -2.62 2.01
C ARG A 57 8.63 -2.07 3.26
N PHE A 58 7.93 -1.24 4.05
CA PHE A 58 8.46 -0.76 5.32
C PHE A 58 8.75 -1.94 6.25
N GLU A 59 7.80 -2.87 6.41
CA GLU A 59 7.96 -4.02 7.28
C GLU A 59 9.18 -4.88 6.90
N THR A 60 9.35 -5.17 5.61
CA THR A 60 10.50 -5.93 5.11
C THR A 60 11.80 -5.20 5.39
N LEU A 61 11.88 -3.90 5.09
CA LEU A 61 13.11 -3.13 5.31
C LEU A 61 13.43 -2.96 6.81
N ALA A 62 12.41 -2.76 7.65
CA ALA A 62 12.57 -2.68 9.09
C ALA A 62 13.06 -4.01 9.67
N LYS A 63 12.56 -5.15 9.20
CA LYS A 63 13.07 -6.48 9.62
C LYS A 63 14.54 -6.69 9.23
N VAL A 64 14.92 -6.27 8.01
CA VAL A 64 16.32 -6.34 7.57
C VAL A 64 17.19 -5.45 8.46
N GLU A 65 16.75 -4.23 8.75
CA GLU A 65 17.48 -3.30 9.60
C GLU A 65 17.62 -3.83 11.04
N LEU A 66 16.53 -4.33 11.63
CA LEU A 66 16.56 -4.98 12.93
C LEU A 66 17.51 -6.19 12.94
N GLY A 67 17.54 -6.97 11.87
CA GLY A 67 18.47 -8.10 11.70
C GLY A 67 19.94 -7.65 11.68
N ASN A 68 20.24 -6.52 11.04
CA ASN A 68 21.60 -5.94 11.07
C ASN A 68 21.99 -5.50 12.49
N LEU A 69 21.04 -4.96 13.24
CA LEU A 69 21.24 -4.48 14.61
C LEU A 69 21.32 -5.61 15.66
N GLN A 70 20.98 -6.85 15.30
CA GLN A 70 21.24 -8.01 16.16
C GLN A 70 22.73 -8.29 16.32
N ASN A 71 23.58 -7.82 15.40
CA ASN A 71 25.02 -8.06 15.46
C ASN A 71 25.60 -7.43 16.75
N PRO A 72 26.37 -8.16 17.56
CA PRO A 72 27.02 -7.63 18.77
C PRO A 72 27.90 -6.39 18.51
N GLN A 73 28.45 -6.23 17.30
CA GLN A 73 29.24 -5.05 16.95
C GLN A 73 28.41 -3.84 16.50
N ALA A 74 27.09 -3.99 16.34
CA ALA A 74 26.23 -2.90 15.90
C ALA A 74 25.78 -2.03 17.08
N ASN A 75 25.76 -0.71 16.88
CA ASN A 75 25.16 0.19 17.86
C ASN A 75 23.62 0.05 17.80
N ARG A 76 23.08 -0.75 18.71
CA ARG A 76 21.65 -1.13 18.80
C ARG A 76 20.67 0.03 18.99
N SER A 77 21.18 1.22 19.30
CA SER A 77 20.40 2.45 19.52
C SER A 77 20.27 3.35 18.29
N VAL A 78 20.95 3.02 17.18
CA VAL A 78 21.05 3.92 16.02
C VAL A 78 20.63 3.19 14.75
N LEU A 79 19.65 3.77 14.05
CA LEU A 79 19.28 3.35 12.70
C LEU A 79 20.35 3.79 11.70
N SER A 80 20.58 2.97 10.68
CA SER A 80 21.53 3.29 9.62
C SER A 80 21.09 4.47 8.76
N ASP A 81 22.08 5.18 8.18
CA ASP A 81 21.86 6.33 7.32
C ASP A 81 21.03 6.03 6.07
N TRP A 82 21.10 4.80 5.55
CA TRP A 82 20.30 4.42 4.39
C TRP A 82 18.82 4.30 4.75
N PHE A 83 18.51 3.78 5.94
CA PHE A 83 17.16 3.62 6.43
C PHE A 83 16.55 4.99 6.76
N LEU A 84 17.29 5.84 7.47
CA LEU A 84 16.87 7.20 7.83
C LEU A 84 16.68 8.10 6.60
N ARG A 85 17.49 7.94 5.54
CA ARG A 85 17.25 8.65 4.27
C ARG A 85 15.91 8.30 3.63
N ARG A 86 15.38 7.09 3.87
CA ARG A 86 14.11 6.64 3.31
C ARG A 86 12.92 6.85 4.25
N TYR A 87 13.17 6.77 5.55
CA TYR A 87 12.20 6.92 6.62
C TYR A 87 12.78 7.86 7.69
N PRO A 88 12.81 9.18 7.46
CA PRO A 88 13.47 10.14 8.34
C PRO A 88 12.79 10.24 9.71
N ASP A 89 11.48 10.01 9.76
CA ASP A 89 10.70 10.08 11.00
C ASP A 89 10.72 8.77 11.78
N ALA A 90 11.44 7.75 11.31
CA ALA A 90 11.49 6.48 12.01
C ALA A 90 12.42 6.55 13.23
N THR A 91 11.99 5.95 14.32
CA THR A 91 12.73 5.87 15.58
C THR A 91 12.97 4.42 15.95
N ILE A 92 14.03 4.17 16.73
CA ILE A 92 14.31 2.87 17.30
C ILE A 92 14.25 2.95 18.83
N SER A 93 13.64 1.94 19.45
CA SER A 93 13.70 1.72 20.88
C SER A 93 14.28 0.35 21.18
N CYS A 94 15.06 0.27 22.26
CA CYS A 94 15.66 -0.95 22.77
C CYS A 94 15.15 -1.14 24.19
N ASP A 95 14.29 -2.12 24.40
CA ASP A 95 13.68 -2.41 25.70
C ASP A 95 14.11 -3.81 26.17
N ALA A 96 14.35 -3.97 27.47
CA ALA A 96 14.41 -5.30 28.06
C ALA A 96 13.04 -5.99 27.93
N ALA A 97 13.03 -7.30 27.71
CA ALA A 97 11.81 -8.11 27.58
C ALA A 97 11.68 -9.12 28.73
N PRO A 98 11.58 -8.67 30.01
CA PRO A 98 11.59 -9.55 31.18
C PRO A 98 10.43 -10.54 31.22
N ALA A 99 9.28 -10.17 30.65
CA ALA A 99 8.13 -11.06 30.54
C ALA A 99 8.39 -12.29 29.65
N LEU A 100 9.34 -12.23 28.71
CA LEU A 100 9.74 -13.39 27.92
C LEU A 100 10.78 -14.26 28.64
N ASP A 101 11.60 -13.65 29.50
CA ASP A 101 12.60 -14.37 30.29
C ASP A 101 11.94 -15.38 31.25
N GLU A 102 10.78 -15.00 31.82
CA GLU A 102 9.97 -15.88 32.68
C GLU A 102 9.39 -17.09 31.94
N VAL A 103 9.09 -16.94 30.65
CA VAL A 103 8.43 -17.97 29.83
C VAL A 103 9.44 -18.95 29.22
N LEU A 104 10.59 -18.46 28.79
CA LEU A 104 11.58 -19.25 28.04
C LEU A 104 12.76 -19.73 28.87
N LEU A 105 12.82 -19.39 30.17
CA LEU A 105 13.91 -19.75 31.10
C LEU A 105 15.30 -19.30 30.60
N MET A 106 15.34 -18.32 29.70
CA MET A 106 16.55 -17.69 29.18
C MET A 106 16.56 -16.25 29.66
N ALA A 107 17.60 -15.83 30.39
CA ALA A 107 17.71 -14.48 30.90
C ALA A 107 18.28 -13.51 29.86
N GLY A 108 17.80 -12.27 29.86
CA GLY A 108 18.41 -11.17 29.12
C GLY A 108 17.81 -10.94 27.74
N ALA A 109 16.54 -11.30 27.47
CA ALA A 109 15.90 -10.98 26.21
C ALA A 109 15.86 -9.46 25.98
N VAL A 110 16.29 -9.04 24.78
CA VAL A 110 16.24 -7.66 24.33
C VAL A 110 15.25 -7.55 23.18
N ARG A 111 14.34 -6.57 23.26
CA ARG A 111 13.39 -6.22 22.21
C ARG A 111 13.83 -4.94 21.53
N LEU A 112 14.18 -5.04 20.27
CA LEU A 112 14.38 -3.90 19.38
C LEU A 112 13.07 -3.60 18.66
N THR A 113 12.67 -2.34 18.63
CA THR A 113 11.44 -1.90 17.95
C THR A 113 11.73 -0.71 17.07
N ILE A 114 11.44 -0.82 15.77
CA ILE A 114 11.43 0.33 14.85
C ILE A 114 9.99 0.83 14.73
N GLN A 115 9.81 2.11 15.01
CA GLN A 115 8.53 2.77 14.92
C GLN A 115 8.57 3.83 13.83
N ARG A 116 7.48 3.94 13.06
CA ARG A 116 7.25 5.02 12.11
C ARG A 116 5.93 5.69 12.47
N PRO A 117 5.91 7.02 12.69
CA PRO A 117 4.69 7.75 12.98
C PRO A 117 3.73 7.74 11.78
N GLU A 118 2.50 8.21 12.01
CA GLU A 118 1.52 8.40 10.94
C GLU A 118 2.03 9.46 9.94
N VAL A 119 2.12 9.11 8.66
CA VAL A 119 2.61 10.01 7.60
C VAL A 119 1.78 9.82 6.34
N ASN A 120 1.36 10.91 5.69
CA ASN A 120 0.61 10.90 4.42
C ASN A 120 -0.67 10.04 4.45
N GLY A 121 -1.39 10.04 5.57
CA GLY A 121 -2.62 9.25 5.74
C GLY A 121 -2.39 7.73 5.84
N MET A 122 -1.15 7.30 6.10
CA MET A 122 -0.82 5.92 6.46
C MET A 122 -0.71 5.80 7.98
N PRO A 123 -1.37 4.81 8.60
CA PRO A 123 -1.34 4.65 10.06
C PRO A 123 0.08 4.41 10.55
N ALA A 124 0.32 4.72 11.83
CA ALA A 124 1.57 4.42 12.49
C ALA A 124 1.93 2.92 12.35
N GLN A 125 3.22 2.65 12.13
CA GLN A 125 3.74 1.31 11.88
C GLN A 125 4.80 0.98 12.92
N SER A 126 4.75 -0.24 13.46
CA SER A 126 5.71 -0.72 14.45
C SER A 126 6.14 -2.14 14.07
N VAL A 127 7.45 -2.37 14.09
CA VAL A 127 8.05 -3.68 13.83
C VAL A 127 9.04 -3.95 14.95
N SER A 128 8.85 -5.08 15.64
CA SER A 128 9.69 -5.48 16.75
C SER A 128 10.40 -6.81 16.47
N LEU A 129 11.63 -6.94 16.95
CA LEU A 129 12.42 -8.16 16.92
C LEU A 129 12.98 -8.41 18.31
N VAL A 130 12.72 -9.59 18.86
CA VAL A 130 13.29 -10.03 20.13
C VAL A 130 14.45 -10.97 19.85
N PHE A 131 15.55 -10.80 20.56
CA PHE A 131 16.68 -11.71 20.51
C PHE A 131 17.32 -11.85 21.89
N TRP A 132 18.08 -12.93 22.06
CA TRP A 132 18.90 -13.16 23.25
C TRP A 132 20.35 -12.84 22.92
N PRO A 133 20.95 -11.81 23.56
CA PRO A 133 22.37 -11.54 23.41
C PRO A 133 23.16 -12.74 23.94
N ALA A 134 24.29 -13.04 23.28
CA ALA A 134 25.18 -14.09 23.77
C ALA A 134 25.70 -13.70 25.17
N THR A 135 25.74 -14.68 26.06
CA THR A 135 26.14 -14.52 27.47
C THR A 135 27.47 -13.76 27.59
N GLY A 136 27.45 -12.57 28.18
CA GLY A 136 28.63 -11.72 28.40
C GLY A 136 28.53 -10.31 27.81
N GLU A 137 27.47 -10.00 27.07
CA GLU A 137 27.22 -8.65 26.56
C GLU A 137 26.25 -7.92 27.51
N GLU A 138 26.80 -7.07 28.39
CA GLU A 138 25.98 -6.14 29.19
C GLU A 138 25.15 -5.29 28.23
N ALA A 139 23.83 -5.32 28.42
CA ALA A 139 22.93 -4.40 27.73
C ALA A 139 23.29 -2.96 28.15
N PRO A 140 23.49 -2.03 27.20
CA PRO A 140 23.71 -0.62 27.51
C PRO A 140 22.47 0.04 28.11
#